data_AF-A0A5N9HYW2-F1
#
_entry.id   AF-A0A5N9HYW2-F1
#
_cell.length_a   1.000
_cell.length_b   1.000
_cell.length_c   1.000
_cell.angle_alpha   90.00
_cell.angle_beta   90.00
_cell.angle_gamma   90.00
#
_symmetry.space_group_name_H-M   'P 1'
#
loop_
_entity.id
_entity.type
_entity.pdbx_description
1 polymer ?
#
loop_
_entity_poly.entity_id
_entity_poly.type
_entity_poly.pdbx_seq_one_letter_code
_entity_poly.pdbx_strand_id
1 'polypeptide(L)'
;MKTYWIKLPPRTRALGVFLATFVLAMLGFSITGGLEQVDLLFGIYIGGLTTYFLARWGTFATRVALILPGQELTTYEKFRKNPGRRRHGPAEPAEFIDPDEANEELLPDDRVIGVFHNKEAAAYPLAALGVREVSNEEYGDTPVVVTWSPVTYSARAFFAKVGDKDAVTLGAHTHTVFNSPAMPNNDGSTFIQFTGQAATGPLTGWSLNQIPVITTTWAAWEKAHPDTEVMSTEGGPEADVFENYYANDRNGIHSLAPKDKRLHGKDIVLGLDIEGDIKAFSYPGL
;
A
#
# COMPACT_ATOMS: atom_id res chain seq x y z
N MET A 1 -6.79 6.30 26.59
CA MET A 1 -5.38 6.70 26.79
C MET A 1 -4.45 6.28 25.64
N LYS A 2 -4.45 5.00 25.20
CA LYS A 2 -3.58 4.52 24.08
C LYS A 2 -3.80 5.26 22.74
N THR A 3 -5.04 5.63 22.42
CA THR A 3 -5.39 6.33 21.17
C THR A 3 -4.90 7.77 21.11
N TYR A 4 -4.87 8.50 22.23
CA TYR A 4 -4.37 9.87 22.25
C TYR A 4 -2.87 9.93 21.98
N TRP A 5 -2.09 9.07 22.65
CA TRP A 5 -0.64 9.00 22.46
C TRP A 5 -0.27 8.76 20.98
N ILE A 6 -0.92 7.80 20.32
CA ILE A 6 -0.62 7.44 18.93
C ILE A 6 -0.86 8.60 17.95
N LYS A 7 -1.83 9.47 18.23
CA LYS A 7 -2.16 10.64 17.40
C LYS A 7 -1.17 11.79 17.53
N LEU A 8 -0.35 11.82 18.59
CA LEU A 8 0.66 12.86 18.76
C LEU A 8 1.78 12.73 17.72
N PRO A 9 2.33 13.86 17.23
CA PRO A 9 3.47 13.84 16.31
C PRO A 9 4.63 12.98 16.87
N PRO A 10 5.35 12.23 16.01
CA PRO A 10 6.51 11.44 16.40
C PRO A 10 7.52 12.19 17.29
N ARG A 11 7.80 13.45 16.94
CA ARG A 11 8.74 14.31 17.67
C ARG A 11 8.24 14.65 19.07
N THR A 12 6.96 14.98 19.22
CA THR A 12 6.34 15.27 20.51
C THR A 12 6.36 14.06 21.43
N ARG A 13 6.08 12.87 20.89
CA ARG A 13 6.18 11.62 21.64
C ARG A 13 7.61 11.32 22.09
N ALA A 14 8.57 11.47 21.18
CA ALA A 14 9.99 11.27 21.49
C ALA A 14 10.46 12.22 22.60
N LEU A 15 10.10 13.51 22.51
CA LEU A 15 10.40 14.50 23.53
C LEU A 15 9.75 14.15 24.88
N GLY A 16 8.49 13.71 24.88
CA GLY A 16 7.80 13.30 26.10
C GLY A 16 8.50 12.12 26.80
N VAL A 17 8.95 11.11 26.03
CA VAL A 17 9.72 9.99 26.58
C VAL A 17 11.08 10.45 27.09
N PHE A 18 11.79 11.30 26.34
CA PHE A 18 13.07 11.86 26.76
C PHE A 18 12.94 12.57 28.11
N LEU A 19 11.98 13.48 28.25
CA LEU A 19 11.76 14.23 29.49
C LEU A 19 11.36 13.33 30.65
N ALA A 20 10.45 12.37 30.42
CA ALA A 20 10.03 11.45 31.48
C ALA A 20 11.19 10.58 31.99
N THR A 21 11.97 10.00 31.08
CA THR A 21 13.12 9.16 31.42
C THR A 21 14.25 9.97 32.07
N PHE A 22 14.49 11.19 31.60
CA PHE A 22 15.42 12.14 32.21
C PHE A 22 15.02 12.47 33.66
N VAL A 23 13.75 12.86 33.90
CA VAL A 23 13.26 13.19 35.25
C VAL A 23 13.32 11.98 36.18
N LEU A 24 12.96 10.80 35.71
CA LEU A 24 13.06 9.56 36.48
C LEU A 24 14.51 9.24 36.87
N ALA A 25 15.46 9.47 35.96
CA ALA A 25 16.88 9.30 36.27
C ALA A 25 17.34 10.31 37.34
N MET A 26 16.97 11.58 37.21
CA MET A 26 17.31 12.62 38.20
C MET A 26 16.74 12.32 39.58
N LEU A 27 15.49 11.84 39.66
CA LEU A 27 14.89 11.40 40.93
C LEU A 27 15.65 10.23 41.55
N GLY A 28 16.09 9.26 40.74
CA GLY A 28 16.92 8.15 41.19
C GLY A 28 18.24 8.63 41.80
N PHE A 29 18.96 9.52 41.12
CA PHE A 29 20.23 10.07 41.59
C PHE A 29 20.08 10.88 42.89
N SER A 30 19.01 11.67 43.00
CA SER A 30 18.71 12.46 44.20
C SER A 30 18.50 11.58 45.43
N ILE A 31 17.93 10.38 45.27
CA ILE A 31 17.73 9.43 46.37
C ILE A 31 19.05 8.74 46.75
N THR A 32 19.93 8.46 45.78
CA THR A 32 21.18 7.71 46.01
C THR A 32 22.36 8.58 46.49
N GLY A 33 22.24 9.91 46.47
CA GLY A 33 23.27 10.83 46.96
C GLY A 33 24.44 11.06 45.99
N GLY A 34 24.15 11.25 44.70
CA GLY A 34 25.13 11.46 43.63
C GLY A 34 25.80 12.85 43.60
N LEU A 35 26.67 13.05 42.59
CA LEU A 35 27.34 14.33 42.30
C LEU A 35 26.53 15.08 41.24
N GLU A 36 25.96 16.24 41.59
CA GLU A 36 24.96 16.95 40.75
C GLU A 36 25.32 17.11 39.26
N GLN A 37 26.57 17.48 38.96
CA GLN A 37 27.02 17.66 37.57
C GLN A 37 27.10 16.36 36.78
N VAL A 38 27.50 15.28 37.46
CA VAL A 38 27.61 13.94 36.88
C VAL A 38 26.20 13.37 36.65
N ASP A 39 25.31 13.56 37.62
CA ASP A 39 23.92 13.12 37.59
C ASP A 39 23.15 13.75 36.42
N LEU A 40 23.36 15.05 36.15
CA LEU A 40 22.73 15.74 35.02
C LEU A 40 23.14 15.13 33.67
N LEU A 41 24.45 14.92 33.46
CA LEU A 41 24.96 14.34 32.21
C LEU A 41 24.44 12.92 32.03
N PHE A 42 24.51 12.08 33.06
CA PHE A 42 23.97 10.72 32.98
C PHE A 42 22.47 10.68 32.75
N GLY A 43 21.70 11.61 33.34
CA GLY A 43 20.28 11.77 33.06
C GLY A 43 20.01 12.04 31.58
N ILE A 44 20.77 12.97 30.97
CA ILE A 44 20.66 13.27 29.53
C ILE A 44 21.00 12.04 28.69
N TYR A 45 22.07 11.30 29.04
CA TYR A 45 22.45 10.08 28.34
C TYR A 45 21.38 8.99 28.44
N ILE A 46 20.83 8.74 29.63
CA ILE A 46 19.76 7.75 29.84
C ILE A 46 18.53 8.12 29.01
N GLY A 47 18.09 9.38 29.07
CA GLY A 47 16.93 9.84 28.30
C GLY A 47 17.17 9.80 26.80
N GLY A 48 18.36 10.20 26.35
CA GLY A 48 18.78 10.16 24.96
C GLY A 48 18.85 8.74 24.41
N LEU A 49 19.53 7.82 25.10
CA LEU A 49 19.66 6.41 24.70
C LEU A 49 18.30 5.71 24.68
N THR A 50 17.47 5.90 25.71
CA THR A 50 16.12 5.31 25.76
C THR A 50 15.28 5.78 24.58
N THR A 51 15.28 7.09 24.31
CA THR A 51 14.56 7.67 23.17
C THR A 51 15.11 7.16 21.84
N TYR A 52 16.44 7.06 21.71
CA TYR A 52 17.10 6.53 20.51
C TYR A 52 16.70 5.08 20.21
N PHE A 53 16.78 4.17 21.18
CA PHE A 53 16.41 2.77 20.97
C PHE A 53 14.92 2.60 20.66
N LEU A 54 14.05 3.35 21.36
CA LEU A 54 12.61 3.34 21.08
C LEU A 54 12.30 3.91 19.69
N ALA A 55 13.04 4.92 19.23
CA ALA A 55 12.93 5.41 17.87
C ALA A 55 13.35 4.34 16.85
N ARG A 56 14.45 3.62 17.11
CA ARG A 56 14.95 2.52 16.27
C ARG A 56 13.97 1.34 16.17
N TRP A 57 13.22 1.07 17.23
CA TRP A 57 12.13 0.06 17.21
C TRP A 57 10.83 0.57 16.56
N GLY A 58 10.78 1.84 16.15
CA GLY A 58 9.62 2.46 15.51
C GLY A 58 8.46 2.74 16.46
N THR A 59 8.73 2.89 17.76
CA THR A 59 7.74 3.27 18.79
C THR A 59 7.09 4.61 18.43
N PHE A 60 7.87 5.55 17.91
CA PHE A 60 7.40 6.88 17.51
C PHE A 60 6.95 6.97 16.05
N ALA A 61 6.93 5.88 15.29
CA ALA A 61 6.53 5.94 13.88
C ALA A 61 5.11 6.54 13.72
N THR A 62 4.90 7.27 12.63
CA THR A 62 3.56 7.75 12.23
C THR A 62 2.66 6.55 12.00
N ARG A 63 1.41 6.64 12.47
CA ARG A 63 0.41 5.58 12.27
C ARG A 63 -0.86 6.18 11.72
N VAL A 64 -1.49 5.45 10.82
CA VAL A 64 -2.77 5.80 10.22
C VAL A 64 -3.85 4.87 10.73
N ALA A 65 -5.05 5.42 10.88
CA ALA A 65 -6.24 4.65 11.25
C ALA A 65 -6.78 3.96 10.00
N LEU A 66 -7.08 2.67 10.11
CA LEU A 66 -7.69 1.88 9.06
C LEU A 66 -8.74 0.95 9.66
N ILE A 67 -9.78 0.69 8.90
CA ILE A 67 -10.77 -0.34 9.21
C ILE A 67 -10.51 -1.48 8.23
N LEU A 68 -10.04 -2.64 8.70
CA LEU A 68 -9.78 -3.76 7.79
C LEU A 68 -11.11 -4.38 7.31
N PRO A 69 -11.17 -4.93 6.09
CA PRO A 69 -12.35 -5.65 5.63
C PRO A 69 -12.82 -6.69 6.63
N GLY A 70 -14.13 -6.74 6.91
CA GLY A 70 -14.73 -7.63 7.90
C GLY A 70 -14.43 -7.30 9.37
N GLN A 71 -13.87 -6.13 9.69
CA GLN A 71 -13.61 -5.69 11.06
C GLN A 71 -14.35 -4.39 11.38
N GLU A 72 -14.88 -4.30 12.61
CA GLU A 72 -15.49 -3.07 13.13
C GLU A 72 -14.46 -2.16 13.83
N LEU A 73 -13.38 -2.75 14.34
CA LEU A 73 -12.40 -2.03 15.14
C LEU A 73 -11.34 -1.35 14.28
N THR A 74 -11.12 -0.07 14.54
CA THR A 74 -10.03 0.69 13.93
C THR A 74 -8.68 0.14 14.38
N THR A 75 -7.86 -0.22 13.40
CA THR A 75 -6.46 -0.61 13.59
C THR A 75 -5.55 0.57 13.26
N TYR A 76 -4.50 0.77 14.07
CA TYR A 76 -3.49 1.80 13.83
C TYR A 76 -2.19 1.15 13.35
N GLU A 77 -1.89 1.28 12.06
CA GLU A 77 -0.69 0.67 11.47
C GLU A 77 0.35 1.73 11.08
N LYS A 78 1.63 1.33 11.09
CA LYS A 78 2.75 2.20 10.72
C LYS A 78 2.61 2.67 9.27
N PHE A 79 2.61 3.98 9.07
CA PHE A 79 2.68 4.62 7.76
C PHE A 79 4.15 4.79 7.38
N ARG A 80 4.67 3.88 6.56
CA ARG A 80 6.11 3.76 6.29
C ARG A 80 6.44 4.36 4.94
N LYS A 81 7.42 5.26 4.89
CA LYS A 81 7.95 5.78 3.63
C LYS A 81 8.48 4.62 2.78
N ASN A 82 8.21 4.66 1.47
CA ASN A 82 8.79 3.69 0.55
C ASN A 82 10.32 3.83 0.58
N PRO A 83 11.09 2.78 0.94
CA PRO A 83 12.54 2.82 1.02
C PRO A 83 13.22 2.76 -0.37
N GLY A 84 12.49 2.36 -1.41
CA GLY A 84 13.03 2.29 -2.77
C GLY A 84 13.32 3.66 -3.36
N ARG A 85 14.28 3.73 -4.30
CA ARG A 85 14.34 4.88 -5.22
C ARG A 85 13.02 4.91 -5.98
N ARG A 86 12.42 6.09 -6.11
CA ARG A 86 11.21 6.27 -6.91
C ARG A 86 11.55 5.82 -8.33
N ARG A 87 10.91 4.76 -8.82
CA ARG A 87 10.96 4.43 -10.24
C ARG A 87 10.19 5.54 -10.93
N HIS A 88 10.81 6.17 -11.93
CA HIS A 88 10.07 7.04 -12.82
C HIS A 88 9.28 6.11 -13.73
N GLY A 89 7.95 6.20 -13.66
CA GLY A 89 7.10 5.62 -14.69
C GLY A 89 7.35 6.31 -16.03
N PRO A 90 6.82 5.76 -17.12
CA PRO A 90 6.73 6.46 -18.40
C PRO A 90 6.19 7.88 -18.19
N ALA A 91 6.81 8.86 -18.86
CA ALA A 91 6.45 10.27 -18.70
C ALA A 91 5.14 10.63 -19.42
N GLU A 92 4.77 9.82 -20.41
CA GLU A 92 3.56 10.00 -21.20
C GLU A 92 2.40 9.17 -20.60
N PRO A 93 1.14 9.63 -20.80
CA PRO A 93 -0.03 8.83 -20.52
C PRO A 93 0.08 7.45 -21.17
N ALA A 94 -0.55 6.44 -20.58
CA ALA A 94 -0.58 5.14 -21.23
C ALA A 94 -1.48 5.22 -22.46
N GLU A 95 -0.96 4.75 -23.60
CA GLU A 95 -1.75 4.55 -24.80
C GLU A 95 -2.54 3.24 -24.68
N PHE A 96 -3.75 3.23 -25.23
CA PHE A 96 -4.58 2.05 -25.32
C PHE A 96 -4.69 1.66 -26.80
N ILE A 97 -4.33 0.41 -27.06
CA ILE A 97 -4.26 -0.20 -28.38
C ILE A 97 -5.33 -1.27 -28.52
N ASP A 98 -5.64 -1.65 -29.75
CA ASP A 98 -6.57 -2.73 -30.03
C ASP A 98 -5.91 -4.12 -29.81
N PRO A 99 -6.70 -5.21 -29.72
CA PRO A 99 -6.17 -6.55 -29.47
C PRO A 99 -5.22 -7.08 -30.55
N ASP A 100 -5.40 -6.70 -31.81
CA ASP A 100 -4.54 -7.16 -32.89
C ASP A 100 -3.14 -6.55 -32.75
N GLU A 101 -3.05 -5.27 -32.43
CA GLU A 101 -1.78 -4.60 -32.10
C GLU A 101 -1.19 -5.12 -30.79
N ALA A 102 -2.01 -5.37 -29.77
CA ALA A 102 -1.56 -5.94 -28.50
C ALA A 102 -0.94 -7.34 -28.65
N ASN A 103 -1.37 -8.12 -29.65
CA ASN A 103 -0.78 -9.41 -29.98
C ASN A 103 0.66 -9.31 -30.53
N GLU A 104 1.11 -8.12 -30.92
CA GLU A 104 2.51 -7.85 -31.27
C GLU A 104 3.37 -7.54 -30.04
N GLU A 105 2.77 -7.02 -28.97
CA GLU A 105 3.45 -6.68 -27.71
C GLU A 105 3.40 -7.79 -26.65
N LEU A 106 2.32 -8.56 -26.61
CA LEU A 106 2.01 -9.52 -25.55
C LEU A 106 2.06 -10.96 -26.03
N LEU A 107 2.63 -11.82 -25.19
CA LEU A 107 2.53 -13.26 -25.35
C LEU A 107 1.18 -13.78 -24.81
N PRO A 108 0.66 -14.89 -25.35
CA PRO A 108 -0.61 -15.49 -24.89
C PRO A 108 -0.70 -15.76 -23.38
N ASP A 109 0.43 -16.06 -22.74
CA ASP A 109 0.58 -16.37 -21.32
C ASP A 109 0.92 -15.16 -20.45
N ASP A 110 1.13 -13.98 -21.04
CA ASP A 110 1.35 -12.75 -20.28
C ASP A 110 0.16 -12.43 -19.39
N ARG A 111 0.47 -11.97 -18.19
CA ARG A 111 -0.54 -11.72 -17.18
C ARG A 111 -1.10 -10.32 -17.32
N VAL A 112 -2.43 -10.24 -17.33
CA VAL A 112 -3.19 -8.99 -17.44
C VAL A 112 -4.18 -8.87 -16.28
N ILE A 113 -4.46 -7.62 -15.91
CA ILE A 113 -5.65 -7.28 -15.13
C ILE A 113 -6.73 -6.91 -16.13
N GLY A 114 -7.82 -7.66 -16.16
CA GLY A 114 -9.00 -7.34 -16.93
C GLY A 114 -10.01 -6.56 -16.07
N VAL A 115 -10.56 -5.50 -16.65
CA VAL A 115 -11.66 -4.71 -16.08
C VAL A 115 -12.78 -4.68 -17.10
N PHE A 116 -14.00 -5.02 -16.67
CA PHE A 116 -15.20 -4.92 -17.49
C PHE A 116 -16.24 -4.08 -16.77
N HIS A 117 -16.54 -2.91 -17.31
CA HIS A 117 -17.48 -1.97 -16.72
C HIS A 117 -18.24 -1.21 -17.82
N ASN A 118 -19.53 -0.96 -17.64
CA ASN A 118 -20.36 -0.25 -18.62
C ASN A 118 -20.30 -0.78 -20.07
N LYS A 119 -20.06 -2.09 -20.25
CA LYS A 119 -19.86 -2.78 -21.55
C LYS A 119 -18.54 -2.46 -22.25
N GLU A 120 -17.65 -1.73 -21.60
CA GLU A 120 -16.28 -1.51 -22.04
C GLU A 120 -15.37 -2.48 -21.30
N ALA A 121 -14.44 -3.09 -22.05
CA ALA A 121 -13.43 -4.01 -21.54
C ALA A 121 -12.06 -3.38 -21.76
N ALA A 122 -11.22 -3.39 -20.73
CA ALA A 122 -9.81 -3.07 -20.90
C ALA A 122 -8.91 -4.07 -20.17
N ALA A 123 -7.75 -4.33 -20.78
CA ALA A 123 -6.68 -5.13 -20.24
C ALA A 123 -5.48 -4.26 -19.86
N TYR A 124 -4.92 -4.53 -18.68
CA TYR A 124 -3.75 -3.85 -18.17
C TYR A 124 -2.64 -4.88 -17.92
N PRO A 125 -1.62 -4.98 -18.80
CA PRO A 125 -0.50 -5.89 -18.60
C PRO A 125 0.23 -5.62 -17.29
N LEU A 126 0.58 -6.70 -16.56
CA LEU A 126 1.26 -6.57 -15.27
C LEU A 126 2.65 -5.96 -15.44
N ALA A 127 3.31 -6.20 -16.57
CA ALA A 127 4.60 -5.60 -16.90
C ALA A 127 4.52 -4.07 -16.91
N ALA A 128 3.52 -3.53 -17.60
CA ALA A 128 3.27 -2.09 -17.66
C ALA A 128 2.83 -1.52 -16.31
N LEU A 129 1.85 -2.13 -15.63
CA LEU A 129 1.39 -1.65 -14.32
C LEU A 129 2.42 -1.88 -13.20
N GLY A 130 3.37 -2.80 -13.35
CA GLY A 130 4.46 -2.99 -12.38
C GLY A 130 5.36 -1.75 -12.27
N VAL A 131 5.48 -0.97 -13.35
CA VAL A 131 6.27 0.26 -13.37
C VAL A 131 5.39 1.50 -13.18
N ARG A 132 4.19 1.53 -13.77
CA ARG A 132 3.24 2.65 -13.63
C ARG A 132 2.56 2.69 -12.26
N GLU A 133 2.36 1.52 -11.63
CA GLU A 133 1.62 1.25 -10.38
C GLU A 133 0.12 1.59 -10.40
N VAL A 134 -0.26 2.66 -11.10
CA VAL A 134 -1.59 3.24 -11.16
C VAL A 134 -1.88 3.74 -12.58
N SER A 135 -3.09 3.49 -13.05
CA SER A 135 -3.69 4.01 -14.29
C SER A 135 -4.96 4.75 -13.91
N ASN A 136 -5.09 6.03 -14.28
CA ASN A 136 -6.31 6.80 -14.04
C ASN A 136 -7.04 6.91 -15.38
N GLU A 137 -8.17 6.23 -15.49
CA GLU A 137 -8.92 6.01 -16.73
C GLU A 137 -10.35 6.51 -16.62
N GLU A 138 -11.07 6.47 -17.74
CA GLU A 138 -12.50 6.77 -17.80
C GLU A 138 -13.20 5.65 -18.57
N TYR A 139 -14.29 5.12 -18.00
CA TYR A 139 -15.17 4.14 -18.66
C TYR A 139 -16.50 4.83 -18.95
N GLY A 140 -16.68 5.28 -20.19
CA GLY A 140 -17.62 6.36 -20.53
C GLY A 140 -17.35 7.61 -19.67
N ASP A 141 -18.38 8.16 -19.03
CA ASP A 141 -18.25 9.32 -18.12
C ASP A 141 -17.82 8.95 -16.69
N THR A 142 -17.42 7.69 -16.46
CA THR A 142 -17.12 7.17 -15.12
C THR A 142 -15.60 7.18 -14.87
N PRO A 143 -15.08 8.06 -14.01
CA PRO A 143 -13.65 8.06 -13.70
C PRO A 143 -13.31 6.83 -12.85
N VAL A 144 -12.28 6.12 -13.28
CA VAL A 144 -11.81 4.86 -12.69
C VAL A 144 -10.32 4.94 -12.43
N VAL A 145 -9.87 4.28 -11.37
CA VAL A 145 -8.44 4.07 -11.13
C VAL A 145 -8.16 2.58 -11.04
N VAL A 146 -7.22 2.09 -11.85
CA VAL A 146 -6.75 0.71 -11.87
C VAL A 146 -5.33 0.68 -11.32
N THR A 147 -5.01 -0.28 -10.47
CA THR A 147 -3.71 -0.32 -9.79
C THR A 147 -3.27 -1.75 -9.47
N TRP A 148 -1.97 -1.97 -9.66
CA TRP A 148 -1.29 -3.23 -9.36
C TRP A 148 -0.23 -3.00 -8.29
N SER A 149 -0.25 -3.85 -7.26
CA SER A 149 0.88 -3.95 -6.34
C SER A 149 1.54 -5.32 -6.46
N PRO A 150 2.76 -5.41 -7.01
CA PRO A 150 3.50 -6.67 -7.03
C PRO A 150 3.91 -7.14 -5.62
N VAL A 151 4.01 -6.21 -4.66
CA VAL A 151 4.47 -6.53 -3.30
C VAL A 151 3.40 -7.24 -2.48
N THR A 152 2.13 -6.87 -2.67
CA THR A 152 0.97 -7.53 -2.05
C THR A 152 0.26 -8.48 -3.01
N TYR A 153 0.76 -8.61 -4.24
CA TYR A 153 0.18 -9.39 -5.32
C TYR A 153 -1.32 -9.12 -5.50
N SER A 154 -1.69 -7.83 -5.53
CA SER A 154 -3.09 -7.41 -5.51
C SER A 154 -3.40 -6.41 -6.61
N ALA A 155 -4.31 -6.81 -7.51
CA ALA A 155 -4.98 -5.94 -8.48
C ALA A 155 -6.21 -5.29 -7.83
N ARG A 156 -6.41 -3.99 -8.04
CA ARG A 156 -7.60 -3.27 -7.59
C ARG A 156 -8.03 -2.28 -8.65
N ALA A 157 -9.33 -2.12 -8.82
CA ALA A 157 -9.91 -1.00 -9.52
C ALA A 157 -10.94 -0.32 -8.61
N PHE A 158 -11.07 1.00 -8.76
CA PHE A 158 -12.01 1.79 -7.98
C PHE A 158 -12.70 2.82 -8.85
N PHE A 159 -13.95 3.15 -8.51
CA PHE A 159 -14.53 4.43 -8.93
C PHE A 159 -13.71 5.55 -8.29
N ALA A 160 -13.12 6.40 -9.10
CA ALA A 160 -12.24 7.48 -8.67
C ALA A 160 -13.03 8.69 -8.16
N LYS A 161 -14.09 8.46 -7.37
CA LYS A 161 -14.96 9.50 -6.81
C LYS A 161 -15.23 9.24 -5.34
N VAL A 162 -15.26 10.33 -4.56
CA VAL A 162 -15.52 10.30 -3.11
C VAL A 162 -16.83 11.04 -2.81
N GLY A 163 -17.92 10.30 -2.66
CA GLY A 163 -19.25 10.88 -2.47
C GLY A 163 -19.61 11.81 -3.64
N ASP A 164 -20.04 13.04 -3.33
CA ASP A 164 -20.39 14.06 -4.33
C ASP A 164 -19.23 15.00 -4.70
N LYS A 165 -17.99 14.69 -4.27
CA LYS A 165 -16.81 15.51 -4.60
C LYS A 165 -16.31 15.23 -6.02
N ASP A 166 -15.39 16.09 -6.46
CA ASP A 166 -14.64 15.91 -7.70
C ASP A 166 -13.91 14.55 -7.73
N ALA A 167 -13.61 14.09 -8.94
CA ALA A 167 -12.83 12.89 -9.13
C ALA A 167 -11.44 13.03 -8.48
N VAL A 168 -10.94 11.93 -7.91
CA VAL A 168 -9.58 11.86 -7.40
C VAL A 168 -8.66 11.32 -8.49
N THR A 169 -7.44 11.86 -8.56
CA THR A 169 -6.40 11.34 -9.45
C THR A 169 -5.28 10.80 -8.57
N LEU A 170 -5.02 9.50 -8.67
CA LEU A 170 -4.07 8.84 -7.78
C LEU A 170 -2.71 8.68 -8.47
N GLY A 171 -1.65 8.99 -7.73
CA GLY A 171 -0.28 8.83 -8.19
C GLY A 171 0.40 7.58 -7.65
N ALA A 172 1.59 7.31 -8.20
CA ALA A 172 2.51 6.30 -7.68
C ALA A 172 2.82 6.51 -6.19
N HIS A 173 2.98 5.42 -5.45
CA HIS A 173 2.98 5.46 -4.00
C HIS A 173 4.23 6.09 -3.40
N THR A 174 4.04 6.82 -2.31
CA THR A 174 5.14 7.44 -1.55
C THR A 174 5.40 6.72 -0.22
N HIS A 175 4.37 6.03 0.27
CA HIS A 175 4.34 5.33 1.55
C HIS A 175 3.62 3.99 1.39
N THR A 176 3.67 3.18 2.43
CA THR A 176 3.02 1.87 2.50
C THR A 176 2.42 1.64 3.88
N VAL A 177 1.37 0.83 3.91
CA VAL A 177 0.73 0.32 5.13
C VAL A 177 0.46 -1.17 4.93
N PHE A 178 0.93 -2.04 5.82
CA PHE A 178 0.92 -3.50 5.60
C PHE A 178 1.50 -3.93 4.24
N ASN A 179 2.56 -3.25 3.77
CA ASN A 179 3.10 -3.37 2.40
C ASN A 179 2.19 -2.89 1.27
N SER A 180 0.89 -2.63 1.52
CA SER A 180 0.01 -2.01 0.52
C SER A 180 0.48 -0.60 0.19
N PRO A 181 0.53 -0.23 -1.10
CA PRO A 181 0.82 1.13 -1.55
C PRO A 181 -0.14 2.17 -0.94
N ALA A 182 0.39 3.33 -0.58
CA ALA A 182 -0.38 4.53 -0.25
C ALA A 182 -0.24 5.55 -1.38
N MET A 183 -1.29 5.66 -2.19
CA MET A 183 -1.35 6.41 -3.45
C MET A 183 -1.78 7.86 -3.16
N PRO A 184 -0.91 8.86 -3.40
CA PRO A 184 -1.26 10.25 -3.17
C PRO A 184 -2.26 10.80 -4.18
N ASN A 185 -3.12 11.70 -3.72
CA ASN A 185 -3.98 12.57 -4.53
C ASN A 185 -3.47 14.02 -4.46
N ASN A 186 -3.89 14.85 -5.42
CA ASN A 186 -3.47 16.24 -5.55
C ASN A 186 -3.84 17.14 -4.36
N ASP A 187 -4.92 16.82 -3.64
CA ASP A 187 -5.35 17.56 -2.44
C ASP A 187 -4.52 17.24 -1.18
N GLY A 188 -3.52 16.35 -1.30
CA GLY A 188 -2.68 15.87 -0.19
C GLY A 188 -3.27 14.68 0.57
N SER A 189 -4.43 14.18 0.17
CA SER A 189 -4.96 12.91 0.69
C SER A 189 -4.16 11.72 0.15
N THR A 190 -4.08 10.64 0.92
CA THR A 190 -3.46 9.38 0.44
C THR A 190 -4.40 8.21 0.66
N PHE A 191 -4.55 7.38 -0.38
CA PHE A 191 -5.45 6.22 -0.39
C PHE A 191 -4.65 4.93 -0.31
N ILE A 192 -5.07 3.99 0.54
CA ILE A 192 -4.44 2.67 0.64
C ILE A 192 -4.97 1.78 -0.47
N GLN A 193 -4.09 1.34 -1.37
CA GLN A 193 -4.43 0.58 -2.56
C GLN A 193 -5.32 -0.62 -2.28
N PHE A 194 -5.00 -1.42 -1.27
CA PHE A 194 -5.72 -2.67 -1.04
C PHE A 194 -7.19 -2.45 -0.62
N THR A 195 -7.46 -1.41 0.17
CA THR A 195 -8.78 -1.16 0.77
C THR A 195 -9.54 0.00 0.12
N GLY A 196 -8.89 0.88 -0.62
CA GLY A 196 -9.48 2.11 -1.15
C GLY A 196 -9.71 3.20 -0.10
N GLN A 197 -9.25 3.03 1.15
CA GLN A 197 -9.47 3.99 2.23
C GLN A 197 -8.47 5.14 2.20
N ALA A 198 -8.96 6.37 2.37
CA ALA A 198 -8.14 7.55 2.61
C ALA A 198 -7.54 7.50 4.04
N ALA A 199 -6.23 7.33 4.12
CA ALA A 199 -5.49 7.18 5.37
C ALA A 199 -4.97 8.50 5.96
N THR A 200 -4.74 9.50 5.11
CA THR A 200 -4.26 10.83 5.50
C THR A 200 -4.92 11.92 4.65
N GLY A 201 -4.81 13.17 5.11
CA GLY A 201 -5.26 14.36 4.37
C GLY A 201 -6.75 14.66 4.51
N PRO A 202 -7.27 15.65 3.75
CA PRO A 202 -8.65 16.13 3.85
C PRO A 202 -9.74 15.06 3.67
N LEU A 203 -9.45 13.98 2.94
CA LEU A 203 -10.40 12.90 2.68
C LEU A 203 -10.34 11.76 3.70
N THR A 204 -9.57 11.89 4.78
CA THR A 204 -9.47 10.84 5.82
C THR A 204 -10.84 10.38 6.31
N GLY A 205 -11.06 9.06 6.33
CA GLY A 205 -12.32 8.43 6.73
C GLY A 205 -13.27 8.12 5.56
N TRP A 206 -12.99 8.64 4.37
CA TRP A 206 -13.66 8.21 3.14
C TRP A 206 -12.99 6.98 2.53
N SER A 207 -13.74 6.23 1.73
CA SER A 207 -13.24 5.10 0.95
C SER A 207 -13.76 5.19 -0.48
N LEU A 208 -12.96 4.72 -1.43
CA LEU A 208 -13.39 4.52 -2.80
C LEU A 208 -14.16 3.20 -2.91
N ASN A 209 -15.15 3.19 -3.81
CA ASN A 209 -15.92 1.99 -4.13
C ASN A 209 -15.15 1.14 -5.13
N GLN A 210 -15.04 -0.17 -4.87
CA GLN A 210 -14.30 -1.10 -5.71
C GLN A 210 -15.07 -1.47 -6.98
N ILE A 211 -14.32 -1.65 -8.06
CA ILE A 211 -14.78 -2.25 -9.31
C ILE A 211 -14.17 -3.67 -9.36
N PRO A 212 -14.96 -4.70 -9.68
CA PRO A 212 -14.43 -6.05 -9.86
C PRO A 212 -13.32 -6.07 -10.92
N VAL A 213 -12.24 -6.77 -10.59
CA VAL A 213 -11.11 -7.00 -11.51
C VAL A 213 -10.83 -8.48 -11.57
N ILE A 214 -10.34 -8.94 -12.72
CA ILE A 214 -9.88 -10.32 -12.92
C ILE A 214 -8.39 -10.27 -13.24
N THR A 215 -7.60 -11.11 -12.61
CA THR A 215 -6.21 -11.34 -13.02
C THR A 215 -6.15 -12.66 -13.77
N THR A 216 -5.74 -12.63 -15.03
CA THR A 216 -5.77 -13.77 -15.95
C THR A 216 -4.62 -13.66 -16.97
N THR A 217 -4.49 -14.62 -17.89
CA THR A 217 -3.60 -14.50 -19.04
C THR A 217 -4.24 -13.67 -20.16
N TRP A 218 -3.42 -13.07 -21.01
CA TRP A 218 -3.84 -12.29 -22.16
C TRP A 218 -4.78 -13.09 -23.08
N ALA A 219 -4.37 -14.29 -23.51
CA ALA A 219 -5.18 -15.11 -24.41
C ALA A 219 -6.54 -15.52 -23.83
N ALA A 220 -6.64 -15.68 -22.51
CA ALA A 220 -7.91 -15.97 -21.86
C ALA A 220 -8.82 -14.74 -21.79
N TRP A 221 -8.25 -13.56 -21.58
CA TRP A 221 -8.98 -12.30 -21.58
C TRP A 221 -9.47 -11.91 -22.97
N GLU A 222 -8.58 -11.91 -23.96
CA GLU A 222 -8.89 -11.60 -25.37
C GLU A 222 -10.02 -12.50 -25.89
N LYS A 223 -9.95 -13.81 -25.63
CA LYS A 223 -11.01 -14.75 -26.01
C LYS A 223 -12.37 -14.41 -25.39
N ALA A 224 -12.39 -13.91 -24.16
CA ALA A 224 -13.62 -13.54 -23.46
C ALA A 224 -14.14 -12.15 -23.87
N HIS A 225 -13.23 -11.24 -24.24
CA HIS A 225 -13.47 -9.85 -24.57
C HIS A 225 -12.70 -9.47 -25.84
N PRO A 226 -13.16 -9.90 -27.03
CA PRO A 226 -12.43 -9.69 -28.28
C PRO A 226 -12.39 -8.22 -28.74
N ASP A 227 -13.26 -7.37 -28.19
CA ASP A 227 -13.31 -5.93 -28.46
C ASP A 227 -12.64 -5.12 -27.31
N THR A 228 -11.78 -5.74 -26.50
CA THR A 228 -11.09 -5.07 -25.39
C THR A 228 -10.07 -4.06 -25.89
N GLU A 229 -9.91 -2.96 -25.17
CA GLU A 229 -8.71 -2.14 -25.32
C GLU A 229 -7.59 -2.68 -24.44
N VAL A 230 -6.34 -2.44 -24.79
CA VAL A 230 -5.17 -2.94 -24.06
C VAL A 230 -4.21 -1.80 -23.79
N MET A 231 -3.80 -1.65 -22.53
CA MET A 231 -2.78 -0.66 -22.19
C MET A 231 -1.43 -1.09 -22.79
N SER A 232 -0.86 -0.26 -23.67
CA SER A 232 0.42 -0.52 -24.31
C SER A 232 1.57 -0.59 -23.30
N THR A 233 2.44 -1.56 -23.56
CA THR A 233 3.73 -1.78 -22.91
C THR A 233 4.87 -1.02 -23.57
N GLU A 234 4.62 -0.33 -24.70
CA GLU A 234 5.62 0.46 -25.42
C GLU A 234 6.30 1.49 -24.50
N GLY A 235 7.63 1.58 -24.63
CA GLY A 235 8.48 2.41 -23.77
C GLY A 235 8.61 1.93 -22.32
N GLY A 236 7.92 0.84 -21.96
CA GLY A 236 8.00 0.13 -20.69
C GLY A 236 8.81 -1.16 -20.78
N PRO A 237 8.78 -2.00 -19.73
CA PRO A 237 9.36 -3.33 -19.78
C PRO A 237 8.43 -4.30 -20.54
N GLU A 238 9.01 -5.13 -21.39
CA GLU A 238 8.31 -6.20 -22.13
C GLU A 238 7.80 -7.32 -21.20
N ALA A 239 8.37 -7.45 -19.98
CA ALA A 239 8.02 -8.50 -19.03
C ALA A 239 7.89 -7.95 -17.60
N ASP A 240 7.20 -8.71 -16.72
CA ASP A 240 7.05 -8.31 -15.32
C ASP A 240 8.40 -8.32 -14.58
N VAL A 241 8.90 -7.11 -14.28
CA VAL A 241 10.15 -6.88 -13.56
C VAL A 241 10.13 -7.36 -12.10
N PHE A 242 9.00 -7.86 -11.61
CA PHE A 242 8.82 -8.43 -10.28
C PHE A 242 8.76 -9.96 -10.27
N GLU A 243 8.98 -10.66 -11.38
CA GLU A 243 9.05 -12.14 -11.40
C GLU A 243 10.02 -12.72 -10.35
N ASN A 244 11.25 -12.19 -10.32
CA ASN A 244 12.25 -12.55 -9.30
C ASN A 244 11.83 -12.16 -7.88
N TYR A 245 10.95 -11.16 -7.74
CA TYR A 245 10.36 -10.84 -6.45
C TYR A 245 9.37 -11.92 -6.04
N TYR A 246 8.47 -12.37 -6.91
CA TYR A 246 7.49 -13.41 -6.56
C TYR A 246 8.14 -14.71 -6.12
N ALA A 247 9.20 -15.14 -6.80
CA ALA A 247 9.89 -16.40 -6.54
C ALA A 247 10.77 -16.45 -5.27
N ASN A 248 11.04 -15.33 -4.60
CA ASN A 248 11.92 -15.30 -3.42
C ASN A 248 11.17 -15.35 -2.07
N ASP A 249 11.89 -15.56 -0.96
CA ASP A 249 11.28 -15.66 0.38
C ASP A 249 11.03 -14.31 1.09
N ARG A 250 11.25 -13.18 0.40
CA ARG A 250 11.13 -11.85 1.01
C ARG A 250 9.67 -11.42 1.15
N ASN A 251 9.15 -11.43 2.37
CA ASN A 251 7.77 -11.04 2.70
C ASN A 251 7.56 -9.52 2.73
N GLY A 252 7.38 -8.94 1.55
CA GLY A 252 7.15 -7.52 1.35
C GLY A 252 8.38 -6.61 1.44
N ILE A 253 8.15 -5.32 1.26
CA ILE A 253 9.20 -4.29 1.34
C ILE A 253 9.82 -4.25 2.74
N HIS A 254 9.00 -4.44 3.78
CA HIS A 254 9.43 -4.32 5.18
C HIS A 254 9.64 -5.67 5.90
N SER A 255 9.71 -6.78 5.17
CA SER A 255 9.94 -8.13 5.71
C SER A 255 9.02 -8.46 6.89
N LEU A 256 7.70 -8.43 6.65
CA LEU A 256 6.72 -8.79 7.67
C LEU A 256 6.75 -10.30 7.90
N ALA A 257 6.90 -10.73 9.17
CA ALA A 257 6.84 -12.14 9.51
C ALA A 257 5.39 -12.66 9.39
N PRO A 258 5.16 -13.83 8.77
CA PRO A 258 3.85 -14.47 8.75
C PRO A 258 3.37 -14.72 10.19
N LYS A 259 2.12 -14.36 10.48
CA LYS A 259 1.50 -14.67 11.78
C LYS A 259 1.09 -16.14 11.84
N ASP A 260 0.51 -16.64 10.75
CA ASP A 260 0.16 -18.04 10.60
C ASP A 260 1.33 -18.79 9.96
N LYS A 261 1.86 -19.79 10.66
CA LYS A 261 3.01 -20.59 10.21
C LYS A 261 2.60 -21.78 9.33
N ARG A 262 1.29 -22.00 9.13
CA ARG A 262 0.79 -23.06 8.24
C ARG A 262 0.96 -22.70 6.77
N LEU A 263 1.11 -21.41 6.46
CA LEU A 263 1.27 -20.87 5.12
C LEU A 263 2.68 -20.32 4.91
N HIS A 264 3.19 -20.43 3.69
CA HIS A 264 4.37 -19.68 3.28
C HIS A 264 4.04 -18.17 3.26
N GLY A 265 5.04 -17.32 3.47
CA GLY A 265 4.82 -15.88 3.59
C GLY A 265 4.32 -15.18 2.32
N LYS A 266 4.37 -15.88 1.18
CA LYS A 266 3.85 -15.45 -0.13
C LYS A 266 2.78 -16.37 -0.71
N ASP A 267 2.21 -17.27 0.10
CA ASP A 267 1.07 -18.04 -0.38
C ASP A 267 -0.03 -17.09 -0.84
N ILE A 268 -0.48 -17.29 -2.07
CA ILE A 268 -1.62 -16.56 -2.60
C ILE A 268 -2.86 -17.05 -1.86
N VAL A 269 -3.70 -16.13 -1.42
CA VAL A 269 -4.92 -16.43 -0.67
C VAL A 269 -6.11 -15.85 -1.41
N LEU A 270 -7.07 -16.71 -1.73
CA LEU A 270 -8.37 -16.30 -2.22
C LEU A 270 -9.27 -15.99 -1.03
N GLY A 271 -9.67 -14.73 -0.90
CA GLY A 271 -10.70 -14.29 0.03
C GLY A 271 -12.07 -14.36 -0.64
N LEU A 272 -13.04 -14.93 0.07
CA LEU A 272 -14.43 -15.01 -0.33
C LEU A 272 -15.27 -14.35 0.76
N ASP A 273 -16.12 -13.41 0.38
CA ASP A 273 -17.12 -12.80 1.24
C ASP A 273 -18.49 -13.02 0.60
N ILE A 274 -19.32 -13.85 1.23
CA ILE A 274 -20.70 -14.08 0.80
C ILE A 274 -21.61 -13.60 1.92
N GLU A 275 -22.25 -12.44 1.73
CA GLU A 275 -23.18 -11.85 2.70
C GLU A 275 -22.58 -11.71 4.13
N GLY A 276 -21.27 -11.48 4.24
CA GLY A 276 -20.56 -11.39 5.51
C GLY A 276 -20.00 -12.71 6.05
N ASP A 277 -20.28 -13.86 5.42
CA ASP A 277 -19.56 -15.11 5.69
C ASP A 277 -18.22 -15.12 4.95
N ILE A 278 -17.19 -14.66 5.67
CA ILE A 278 -15.85 -14.45 5.12
C ILE A 278 -15.01 -15.71 5.30
N LYS A 279 -14.47 -16.24 4.19
CA LYS A 279 -13.55 -17.38 4.15
C LYS A 279 -12.31 -17.03 3.36
N ALA A 280 -11.21 -17.71 3.70
CA ALA A 280 -9.94 -17.54 3.02
C ALA A 280 -9.36 -18.93 2.71
N PHE A 281 -8.94 -19.12 1.46
CA PHE A 281 -8.39 -20.37 0.97
C PHE A 281 -6.98 -20.10 0.41
N SER A 282 -6.01 -20.91 0.82
CA SER A 282 -4.71 -20.92 0.13
C SER A 282 -4.92 -21.40 -1.29
N TYR A 283 -4.37 -20.67 -2.24
CA TYR A 283 -4.41 -20.96 -3.67
C TYR A 283 -2.97 -21.11 -4.17
N PRO A 284 -2.39 -22.31 -4.08
CA PRO A 284 -1.03 -22.57 -4.56
C PRO A 284 -0.94 -22.71 -6.09
N GLY A 285 -2.02 -22.39 -6.82
CA GLY A 285 -2.20 -22.71 -8.25
C GLY A 285 -1.94 -21.55 -9.22
N LEU A 286 -1.09 -20.59 -8.85
CA LEU A 286 -0.58 -19.55 -9.75
C LEU A 286 0.95 -19.68 -9.86
#